data_AF-A0AA39SUQ8-F1
#
_entry.id   AF-A0AA39SUQ8-F1
#
_cell.length_a   1.000
_cell.length_b   1.000
_cell.length_c   1.000
_cell.angle_alpha   90.00
_cell.angle_beta   90.00
_cell.angle_gamma   90.00
#
_symmetry.space_group_name_H-M   'P 1'
#
loop_
_entity.id
_entity.type
_entity.pdbx_description
1 polymer ?
#
loop_
_entity_poly.entity_id
_entity_poly.type
_entity_poly.pdbx_seq_one_letter_code
_entity_poly.pdbx_strand_id
1 'polypeptide(L)'
;MQEYGCWQILSVTVRVIQRDAEEKKGSFNPRPYFRLFINWLFDLVTQDPILDGATIQVLIALANAFHALQPLKVPAFSFAWLELVSHRSFMPKLLANMLQKVGFMFNVC
;
A
#
# COMPACT_ATOMS: atom_id res chain seq x y z
N MET A 1 -15.14 14.25 -9.22
CA MET A 1 -15.85 13.60 -8.10
C MET A 1 -16.10 12.12 -8.46
N GLN A 2 -15.04 11.30 -8.61
CA GLN A 2 -15.18 9.89 -9.05
C GLN A 2 -14.18 8.89 -8.43
N GLU A 3 -13.32 9.26 -7.47
CA GLU A 3 -12.26 8.34 -6.98
C GLU A 3 -12.43 7.83 -5.53
N TYR A 4 -13.52 8.12 -4.83
CA TYR A 4 -13.59 7.82 -3.38
C TYR A 4 -13.91 6.36 -3.01
N GLY A 5 -14.32 5.50 -3.94
CA GLY A 5 -14.85 4.15 -3.64
C GLY A 5 -13.78 3.08 -3.33
N CYS A 6 -12.72 2.97 -4.14
CA CYS A 6 -11.69 1.94 -3.95
C CYS A 6 -10.78 2.21 -2.74
N TRP A 7 -10.62 3.48 -2.34
CA TRP A 7 -9.79 3.88 -1.20
C TRP A 7 -10.47 3.72 0.16
N GLN A 8 -11.81 3.65 0.19
CA GLN A 8 -12.55 3.41 1.43
C GLN A 8 -12.17 2.08 2.07
N ILE A 9 -11.99 1.03 1.26
CA ILE A 9 -11.66 -0.32 1.75
C ILE A 9 -10.27 -0.33 2.41
N LEU A 10 -9.27 0.30 1.79
CA LEU A 10 -7.92 0.43 2.38
C LEU A 10 -7.97 1.21 3.70
N SER A 11 -8.69 2.34 3.73
CA SER A 11 -8.84 3.16 4.93
C SER A 11 -9.54 2.40 6.08
N VAL A 12 -10.61 1.68 5.79
CA VAL A 12 -11.30 0.83 6.77
C VAL A 12 -10.36 -0.28 7.25
N THR A 13 -9.62 -0.92 6.36
CA THR A 13 -8.67 -1.99 6.71
C THR A 13 -7.57 -1.49 7.63
N VAL A 14 -6.98 -0.33 7.34
CA VAL A 14 -5.98 0.31 8.21
C VAL A 14 -6.55 0.54 9.62
N ARG A 15 -7.76 1.09 9.71
CA ARG A 15 -8.42 1.34 11.01
C ARG A 15 -8.69 0.05 11.77
N VAL A 16 -9.13 -1.00 11.06
CA VAL A 16 -9.34 -2.33 11.67
C VAL A 16 -8.04 -2.88 12.22
N ILE A 17 -6.92 -2.77 11.49
CA ILE A 17 -5.60 -3.25 11.96
C ILE A 17 -5.16 -2.47 13.20
N GLN A 18 -5.24 -1.14 13.16
CA GLN A 18 -4.86 -0.28 14.29
C GLN A 18 -5.68 -0.61 15.54
N ARG A 19 -6.99 -0.75 15.38
CA ARG A 19 -7.90 -1.12 16.47
C ARG A 19 -7.60 -2.52 17.00
N ASP A 20 -7.43 -3.51 16.13
CA ASP A 20 -7.15 -4.89 16.53
C ASP A 20 -5.80 -5.00 17.26
N ALA A 21 -4.79 -4.26 16.81
CA ALA A 21 -3.48 -4.21 17.47
C ALA A 21 -3.56 -3.57 18.87
N GLU A 22 -4.36 -2.51 19.03
CA GLU A 22 -4.58 -1.86 20.33
C GLU A 22 -5.37 -2.76 21.29
N GLU A 23 -6.44 -3.41 20.81
CA GLU A 23 -7.30 -4.27 21.63
C GLU A 23 -6.58 -5.57 22.04
N LYS A 24 -5.86 -6.22 21.11
CA LYS A 24 -5.22 -7.52 21.34
C LYS A 24 -3.80 -7.44 21.90
N LYS A 25 -3.11 -6.30 21.75
CA LYS A 25 -1.73 -6.07 22.25
C LYS A 25 -0.80 -7.23 21.88
N GLY A 26 -0.25 -7.94 22.87
CA GLY A 26 0.68 -9.07 22.66
C GLY A 26 0.07 -10.28 21.94
N SER A 27 -1.26 -10.36 21.80
CA SER A 27 -1.94 -11.42 21.06
C SER A 27 -2.31 -11.03 19.62
N PHE A 28 -1.94 -9.82 19.18
CA PHE A 28 -2.19 -9.37 17.83
C PHE A 28 -1.49 -10.27 16.80
N ASN A 29 -2.22 -10.67 15.77
CA ASN A 29 -1.70 -11.53 14.71
C ASN A 29 -1.63 -10.74 13.39
N PRO A 30 -0.44 -10.37 12.89
CA PRO A 30 -0.29 -9.60 11.66
C PRO A 30 -0.55 -10.42 10.39
N ARG A 31 -0.46 -11.76 10.48
CA ARG A 31 -0.49 -12.68 9.33
C ARG A 31 -1.74 -12.59 8.44
N PRO A 32 -2.98 -12.51 8.95
CA PRO A 32 -4.16 -12.35 8.09
C PRO A 32 -4.14 -11.04 7.29
N TYR A 33 -3.73 -9.94 7.91
CA TYR A 33 -3.67 -8.63 7.27
C TYR A 33 -2.56 -8.54 6.22
N PHE A 34 -1.41 -9.15 6.50
CA PHE A 34 -0.34 -9.30 5.52
C PHE A 34 -0.83 -10.04 4.27
N ARG A 35 -1.48 -11.20 4.45
CA ARG A 35 -2.03 -11.99 3.33
C ARG A 35 -3.04 -11.19 2.51
N LEU A 36 -3.90 -10.43 3.18
CA LEU A 36 -4.88 -9.58 2.51
C LEU A 36 -4.21 -8.54 1.60
N PHE A 37 -3.22 -7.81 2.12
CA PHE A 37 -2.51 -6.80 1.33
C PHE A 37 -1.70 -7.39 0.18
N ILE A 38 -1.05 -8.54 0.38
CA ILE A 38 -0.30 -9.20 -0.70
C ILE A 38 -1.26 -9.64 -1.82
N ASN A 39 -2.39 -10.25 -1.47
CA ASN A 39 -3.37 -10.67 -2.48
C ASN A 39 -3.90 -9.46 -3.27
N TRP A 40 -4.24 -8.37 -2.60
CA TRP A 40 -4.65 -7.13 -3.29
C TRP A 40 -3.54 -6.53 -4.14
N LEU A 41 -2.30 -6.53 -3.66
CA LEU A 41 -1.16 -6.06 -4.44
C LEU A 41 -1.01 -6.89 -5.73
N PHE A 42 -1.19 -8.20 -5.67
CA PHE A 42 -1.19 -9.03 -6.87
C PHE A 42 -2.39 -8.66 -7.77
N ASP A 43 -3.61 -8.80 -7.27
CA ASP A 43 -4.83 -8.63 -8.08
C ASP A 43 -4.91 -7.25 -8.74
N LEU A 44 -4.49 -6.18 -8.06
CA LEU A 44 -4.60 -4.80 -8.55
C LEU A 44 -3.40 -4.33 -9.38
N VAL A 45 -2.25 -5.00 -9.30
CA VAL A 45 -1.00 -4.58 -9.98
C VAL A 45 -0.58 -5.55 -11.09
N THR A 46 -1.28 -6.69 -11.25
CA THR A 46 -1.12 -7.61 -12.38
C THR A 46 -2.19 -7.45 -13.48
N GLN A 47 -3.19 -6.60 -13.29
CA GLN A 47 -4.23 -6.34 -14.30
C GLN A 47 -3.75 -5.30 -15.33
N ASP A 48 -3.66 -5.76 -16.58
CA ASP A 48 -3.48 -5.10 -17.88
C ASP A 48 -2.49 -3.91 -18.04
N PRO A 49 -1.54 -4.01 -19.01
CA PRO A 49 -0.59 -2.95 -19.36
C PRO A 49 -1.22 -1.72 -20.06
N ILE A 50 -2.55 -1.67 -20.21
CA ILE A 50 -3.27 -0.55 -20.85
C ILE A 50 -3.56 0.56 -19.81
N LEU A 51 -3.37 0.31 -18.52
CA LEU A 51 -3.83 1.17 -17.43
C LEU A 51 -2.70 1.64 -16.50
N ASP A 52 -1.61 2.18 -17.06
CA ASP A 52 -0.48 2.75 -16.29
C ASP A 52 -0.96 3.81 -15.27
N GLY A 53 -1.98 4.59 -15.64
CA GLY A 53 -2.58 5.62 -14.79
C GLY A 53 -3.37 5.09 -13.58
N ALA A 54 -4.04 3.94 -13.68
CA ALA A 54 -4.75 3.38 -12.52
C ALA A 54 -3.80 2.59 -11.62
N THR A 55 -2.82 1.90 -12.22
CA THR A 55 -1.80 1.15 -11.47
C THR A 55 -1.01 2.08 -10.54
N ILE A 56 -0.63 3.28 -11.02
CA ILE A 56 0.06 4.25 -10.16
C ILE A 56 -0.82 4.76 -9.03
N GLN A 57 -2.12 5.00 -9.27
CA GLN A 57 -3.03 5.42 -8.20
C GLN A 57 -3.18 4.34 -7.13
N VAL A 58 -3.28 3.06 -7.53
CA VAL A 58 -3.30 1.92 -6.62
C VAL A 58 -2.03 1.86 -5.78
N LEU A 59 -0.86 1.99 -6.41
CA LEU A 59 0.43 1.98 -5.72
C LEU A 59 0.53 3.14 -4.71
N ILE A 60 0.06 4.34 -5.07
CA ILE A 60 0.03 5.50 -4.17
C ILE A 60 -0.88 5.25 -2.98
N ALA A 61 -2.06 4.68 -3.18
CA ALA A 61 -2.97 4.42 -2.08
C ALA A 61 -2.48 3.32 -1.14
N LEU A 62 -1.86 2.26 -1.69
CA LEU A 62 -1.17 1.26 -0.88
C LEU A 62 -0.02 1.89 -0.09
N ALA A 63 0.75 2.80 -0.69
CA ALA A 63 1.80 3.54 0.00
C ALA A 63 1.24 4.36 1.17
N ASN A 64 0.11 5.06 0.98
CA ASN A 64 -0.57 5.80 2.04
C ASN A 64 -1.07 4.87 3.16
N ALA A 65 -1.63 3.71 2.81
CA ALA A 65 -2.06 2.70 3.78
C ALA A 65 -0.88 2.17 4.60
N PHE A 66 0.24 1.85 3.95
CA PHE A 66 1.45 1.39 4.63
C PHE A 66 2.08 2.48 5.49
N HIS A 67 2.08 3.75 5.04
CA HIS A 67 2.53 4.87 5.86
C HIS A 67 1.68 5.04 7.13
N ALA A 68 0.37 4.81 7.05
CA ALA A 68 -0.52 4.82 8.21
C ALA A 68 -0.30 3.64 9.18
N LEU A 69 0.31 2.55 8.70
CA LEU A 69 0.62 1.32 9.46
C LEU A 69 2.11 1.20 9.83
N GLN A 70 2.88 2.28 9.72
CA GLN A 70 4.31 2.25 10.01
C GLN A 70 4.62 1.73 11.43
N PRO A 71 5.81 1.16 11.68
CA PRO A 71 6.22 0.61 12.99
C PRO A 71 6.01 1.56 14.17
N LEU A 72 6.20 2.87 13.96
CA LEU A 72 5.96 3.90 14.99
C LEU A 72 4.49 4.01 15.43
N LYS A 73 3.54 3.62 14.58
CA LYS A 73 2.09 3.65 14.86
C LYS A 73 1.56 2.29 15.28
N VAL A 74 2.05 1.21 14.67
CA VAL A 74 1.62 -0.16 14.96
C VAL A 74 2.85 -1.08 15.13
N PRO A 75 3.52 -1.07 16.30
CA PRO A 75 4.77 -1.81 16.50
C PRO A 75 4.65 -3.31 16.24
N ALA A 76 3.52 -3.92 16.62
CA ALA A 76 3.26 -5.34 16.42
C ALA A 76 3.10 -5.76 14.94
N PHE A 77 2.96 -4.79 14.02
CA PHE A 77 2.86 -5.02 12.58
C PHE A 77 4.21 -4.83 11.85
N SER A 78 5.31 -4.52 12.56
CA SER A 78 6.58 -4.08 11.95
C SER A 78 7.17 -5.03 10.92
N PHE A 79 7.20 -6.34 11.18
CA PHE A 79 7.75 -7.32 10.24
C PHE A 79 6.90 -7.45 8.98
N ALA A 80 5.58 -7.58 9.14
CA ALA A 80 4.65 -7.60 8.01
C ALA A 80 4.71 -6.29 7.20
N TRP A 81 4.82 -5.15 7.87
CA TRP A 81 5.02 -3.85 7.23
C TRP A 81 6.28 -3.82 6.37
N LEU A 82 7.42 -4.27 6.92
CA LEU A 82 8.70 -4.28 6.22
C LEU A 82 8.63 -5.17 4.97
N GLU A 83 8.03 -6.35 5.09
CA GLU A 83 7.82 -7.27 3.96
C GLU A 83 6.93 -6.65 2.87
N LEU A 84 5.88 -5.92 3.25
CA LEU A 84 4.97 -5.25 2.30
C LEU A 84 5.67 -4.11 1.55
N VAL A 85 6.34 -3.20 2.26
CA VAL A 85 6.98 -2.03 1.64
C VAL A 85 8.20 -2.41 0.80
N SER A 86 8.89 -3.51 1.12
CA SER A 86 10.04 -4.00 0.35
C SER A 86 9.65 -5.00 -0.75
N HIS A 87 8.35 -5.28 -0.92
CA HIS A 87 7.90 -6.32 -1.84
C HIS A 87 8.28 -6.00 -3.30
N ARG A 88 8.80 -7.01 -4.03
CA ARG A 88 9.29 -6.87 -5.41
C ARG A 88 8.23 -6.39 -6.42
N SER A 89 6.96 -6.64 -6.15
CA SER A 89 5.84 -6.18 -7.00
C SER A 89 5.38 -4.77 -6.65
N PHE A 90 5.87 -4.19 -5.55
CA PHE A 90 5.49 -2.87 -5.06
C PHE A 90 6.62 -1.85 -5.27
N MET A 91 7.76 -2.02 -4.58
CA MET A 91 8.80 -0.98 -4.50
C MET A 91 9.42 -0.63 -5.87
N PRO A 92 9.84 -1.58 -6.72
CA PRO A 92 10.38 -1.25 -8.03
C PRO A 92 9.37 -0.54 -8.93
N LYS A 93 8.09 -0.95 -8.89
CA LYS A 93 7.01 -0.33 -9.69
C LYS A 93 6.67 1.07 -9.18
N LEU A 94 6.68 1.29 -7.87
CA LEU A 94 6.48 2.60 -7.27
C LEU A 94 7.62 3.55 -7.67
N LEU A 95 8.89 3.12 -7.50
CA LEU A 95 10.05 3.94 -7.84
C LEU A 95 10.12 4.26 -9.34
N ALA A 96 9.92 3.29 -10.22
CA ALA A 96 9.93 3.51 -11.66
C ALA A 96 8.91 4.59 -12.08
N ASN A 97 7.68 4.49 -11.56
CA ASN A 97 6.62 5.45 -11.86
C ASN A 97 6.85 6.84 -11.24
N MET A 98 7.43 6.92 -10.03
CA MET A 98 7.79 8.21 -9.41
C MET A 98 8.93 8.90 -10.17
N LEU A 99 9.91 8.14 -10.65
CA LEU A 99 11.02 8.67 -11.45
C LEU A 99 10.55 9.18 -12.83
N GLN A 100 9.60 8.50 -13.47
CA GLN A 100 8.98 9.01 -14.71
C GLN A 100 8.31 10.38 -14.47
N LYS A 101 7.57 10.54 -13.37
CA LYS A 101 6.91 11.81 -13.04
C LYS A 101 7.89 12.95 -12.78
N VAL A 102 9.06 12.67 -12.21
CA VAL A 102 10.15 13.65 -12.05
C VAL A 102 10.85 13.93 -13.39
N GLY A 103 11.04 12.92 -14.24
CA GLY A 103 11.65 13.05 -15.56
C GLY A 103 10.85 13.92 -16.54
N PHE A 104 9.51 13.90 -16.47
CA PHE A 104 8.67 14.81 -17.26
C PHE A 104 8.83 16.28 -16.87
N MET A 105 9.27 16.60 -15.66
CA MET A 105 9.49 17.99 -15.24
C MET A 105 10.83 18.55 -15.75
N PHE A 106 11.78 17.71 -16.15
CA PHE A 106 13.08 18.13 -16.71
C PHE A 106 13.09 18.22 -18.25
N ASN A 107 12.04 17.75 -18.94
CA ASN A 107 11.91 17.83 -20.41
C ASN A 107 10.92 18.91 -20.87
N VAL A 108 10.47 19.78 -19.95
CA VAL A 108 9.63 20.97 -20.24
C VAL A 108 10.31 22.26 -19.75
N CYS A 109 11.64 22.25 -19.69
CA CYS A 109 12.47 23.45 -19.58
C CYS A 109 13.33 23.61 -20.83
#